data_AF-A0AAN7LJ38-F1
#
_entry.id   AF-A0AAN7LJ38-F1
#
_cell.length_a   1.000
_cell.length_b   1.000
_cell.length_c   1.000
_cell.angle_alpha   90.00
_cell.angle_beta   90.00
_cell.angle_gamma   90.00
#
_symmetry.space_group_name_H-M   'P 1'
#
loop_
_entity.id
_entity.type
_entity.pdbx_description
1 polymer ?
#
loop_
_entity_poly.entity_id
_entity_poly.type
_entity_poly.pdbx_seq_one_letter_code
_entity_poly.pdbx_strand_id
1 'polypeptide(L)'
;MKSKAREAGEINKSLLTLGRVINALVEHSGHVPYRDSKLTRLLRDSLGGKTKTCLIATISPSIYCLDETLSTLDYAHRAKNIKNKPEMNQKMMKSVMIKDLCFEIDGLKQELLAAREKNGVFIPRDHYLQEEEEKKAMAEKIEHMELECESKYKQIMELQELYNSQLQMTTNLSDKLEKTEQKLEEAENSLSDLEEKHMQANATIKEKEFLISNLLRSENALVERALENL
;
A
#
# COMPACT_ATOMS: atom_id res chain seq x y z
N MET A 1 -39.74 -10.37 41.46
CA MET A 1 -38.56 -11.22 41.19
C MET A 1 -38.70 -12.14 39.97
N LYS A 2 -39.87 -12.75 39.69
CA LYS A 2 -40.06 -13.67 38.55
C LYS A 2 -39.83 -13.06 37.15
N SER A 3 -40.04 -11.75 36.94
CA SER A 3 -39.85 -11.12 35.61
C SER A 3 -38.36 -10.93 35.25
N LYS A 4 -37.51 -10.51 36.19
CA LYS A 4 -36.06 -10.33 35.96
C LYS A 4 -35.34 -11.65 35.62
N ALA A 5 -35.69 -12.75 36.29
CA ALA A 5 -35.10 -14.06 36.00
C ALA A 5 -35.51 -14.58 34.61
N ARG A 6 -36.77 -14.33 34.21
CA ARG A 6 -37.28 -14.70 32.88
C ARG A 6 -36.65 -13.86 31.77
N GLU A 7 -36.45 -12.57 32.02
CA GLU A 7 -35.76 -11.65 31.11
C GLU A 7 -34.29 -12.04 30.91
N ALA A 8 -33.56 -12.30 32.01
CA ALA A 8 -32.19 -12.80 31.93
C ALA A 8 -32.08 -14.13 31.17
N GLY A 9 -33.05 -15.03 31.37
CA GLY A 9 -33.14 -16.29 30.64
C GLY A 9 -33.34 -16.11 29.13
N GLU A 10 -34.21 -15.20 28.70
CA GLU A 10 -34.46 -14.93 27.29
C GLU A 10 -33.29 -14.17 26.61
N ILE A 11 -32.61 -13.26 27.32
CA ILE A 11 -31.40 -12.59 26.84
C ILE A 11 -30.31 -13.64 26.57
N ASN A 12 -30.03 -14.50 27.55
CA ASN A 12 -29.02 -15.54 27.44
C ASN A 12 -29.37 -16.57 26.36
N LYS A 13 -30.66 -16.86 26.16
CA LYS A 13 -31.12 -17.73 25.06
C LYS A 13 -30.75 -17.14 23.70
N SER A 14 -31.05 -15.85 23.47
CA SER A 14 -30.75 -15.22 22.18
C SER A 14 -29.25 -15.17 21.88
N LEU A 15 -28.41 -14.87 22.88
CA LEU A 15 -26.96 -14.82 22.74
C LEU A 15 -26.35 -16.23 22.54
N LEU A 16 -26.84 -17.23 23.27
CA LEU A 16 -26.42 -18.61 23.09
C LEU A 16 -26.78 -19.14 21.69
N THR A 17 -27.98 -18.86 21.21
CA THR A 17 -28.39 -19.23 19.85
C THR A 17 -27.54 -18.51 18.80
N LEU A 18 -27.20 -17.24 19.01
CA LEU A 18 -26.32 -16.49 18.12
C LEU A 18 -24.93 -17.15 18.04
N GLY A 19 -24.35 -17.55 19.18
CA GLY A 19 -23.09 -18.31 19.19
C GLY A 19 -23.16 -19.64 18.44
N ARG A 20 -24.27 -20.37 18.55
CA ARG A 20 -24.50 -21.61 17.77
C ARG A 20 -24.59 -21.35 16.27
N VAL A 21 -25.25 -20.26 15.86
CA VAL A 21 -25.35 -19.84 14.46
C VAL A 21 -23.96 -19.49 13.91
N ILE A 22 -23.14 -18.77 14.65
CA ILE A 22 -21.78 -18.41 14.25
C ILE A 22 -20.93 -19.66 14.06
N ASN A 23 -20.91 -20.59 15.03
CA ASN A 23 -20.14 -21.82 14.91
C ASN A 23 -20.57 -22.65 13.69
N ALA A 24 -21.89 -22.80 13.48
CA ALA A 24 -22.42 -23.53 12.33
C ALA A 24 -22.04 -22.89 10.99
N LEU A 25 -21.96 -21.56 10.91
CA LEU A 25 -21.51 -20.84 9.72
C LEU A 25 -20.02 -21.00 9.46
N VAL A 26 -19.20 -20.93 10.52
CA VAL A 26 -17.74 -21.11 10.40
C VAL A 26 -17.40 -22.54 9.98
N GLU A 27 -18.11 -23.54 10.53
CA GLU A 27 -17.93 -24.97 10.19
C GLU A 27 -18.62 -25.38 8.87
N HIS A 28 -19.33 -24.46 8.21
CA HIS A 28 -20.05 -24.69 6.96
C HIS A 28 -21.07 -25.84 7.09
N SER A 29 -21.73 -25.91 8.24
CA SER A 29 -22.76 -26.91 8.53
C SER A 29 -23.96 -26.76 7.60
N GLY A 30 -24.53 -27.88 7.16
CA GLY A 30 -25.68 -27.88 6.24
C GLY A 30 -26.95 -27.24 6.82
N HIS A 31 -27.09 -27.20 8.14
CA HIS A 31 -28.23 -26.56 8.81
C HIS A 31 -27.76 -25.54 9.86
N VAL A 32 -28.13 -24.27 9.65
CA VAL A 32 -27.85 -23.17 10.58
C VAL A 32 -29.13 -22.79 11.34
N PRO A 33 -29.14 -22.84 12.68
CA PRO A 33 -30.35 -22.71 13.50
C PRO A 33 -30.83 -21.26 13.70
N TYR A 34 -31.00 -20.49 12.62
CA TYR A 34 -31.49 -19.11 12.71
C TYR A 34 -32.86 -19.01 13.38
N ARG A 35 -33.68 -20.07 13.30
CA ARG A 35 -35.05 -20.07 13.79
C ARG A 35 -35.16 -20.19 15.32
N ASP A 36 -34.09 -20.55 16.03
CA ASP A 36 -34.19 -20.85 17.46
C ASP A 36 -34.34 -19.59 18.34
N SER A 37 -34.04 -18.40 17.80
CA SER A 37 -34.29 -17.11 18.46
C SER A 37 -34.86 -16.08 17.47
N LYS A 38 -35.62 -15.10 17.97
CA LYS A 38 -36.11 -13.99 17.13
C LYS A 38 -34.96 -13.13 16.60
N LEU A 39 -33.92 -12.91 17.41
CA LEU A 39 -32.75 -12.13 17.05
C LEU A 39 -32.01 -12.74 15.84
N THR A 40 -31.71 -14.03 15.89
CA THR A 40 -31.02 -14.73 14.79
C THR A 40 -31.87 -14.81 13.52
N ARG A 41 -33.20 -14.76 13.61
CA ARG A 41 -34.08 -14.65 12.43
C ARG A 41 -33.93 -13.29 11.76
N LEU A 42 -33.88 -12.21 12.53
CA LEU A 42 -33.70 -10.85 12.01
C LEU A 42 -32.31 -10.66 11.42
N LEU A 43 -31.29 -11.25 12.06
CA LEU A 43 -29.89 -11.15 11.63
C LEU A 43 -29.48 -12.18 10.57
N ARG A 44 -30.42 -12.99 10.05
CA ARG A 44 -30.12 -14.03 9.05
C ARG A 44 -29.41 -13.48 7.83
N ASP A 45 -29.85 -12.32 7.33
CA ASP A 45 -29.25 -11.68 6.16
C ASP A 45 -27.88 -11.04 6.46
N SER A 46 -27.59 -10.78 7.73
CA SER A 46 -26.32 -10.23 8.22
C SER A 46 -25.28 -11.30 8.54
N LEU A 47 -25.70 -12.52 8.86
CA LEU A 47 -24.80 -13.61 9.23
C LEU A 47 -24.90 -14.72 8.18
N GLY A 48 -24.07 -14.68 7.13
CA GLY A 48 -24.08 -15.63 6.01
C GLY A 48 -25.00 -15.23 4.85
N GLY A 49 -25.50 -14.00 4.83
CA GLY A 49 -26.48 -13.53 3.85
C GLY A 49 -25.93 -12.52 2.82
N LYS A 50 -26.83 -11.65 2.35
CA LYS A 50 -26.61 -10.72 1.23
C LYS A 50 -26.14 -9.32 1.63
N THR A 51 -25.81 -9.11 2.90
CA THR A 51 -25.45 -7.77 3.42
C THR A 51 -23.98 -7.69 3.81
N LYS A 52 -23.41 -6.48 3.72
CA LYS A 52 -22.11 -6.16 4.32
C LYS A 52 -22.32 -5.99 5.82
N THR A 53 -21.64 -6.80 6.64
CA THR A 53 -21.88 -6.84 8.09
C THR A 53 -20.60 -6.55 8.84
N CYS A 54 -20.70 -5.70 9.87
CA CYS A 54 -19.63 -5.36 10.79
C CYS A 54 -20.08 -5.73 12.20
N LEU A 55 -19.19 -6.37 12.97
CA LEU A 55 -19.40 -6.67 14.39
C LEU A 55 -18.44 -5.82 15.22
N ILE A 56 -18.97 -5.06 16.17
CA ILE A 56 -18.18 -4.27 17.12
C ILE A 56 -18.17 -5.02 18.46
N ALA A 57 -17.00 -5.48 18.87
CA ALA A 57 -16.80 -6.12 20.17
C ALA A 57 -16.40 -5.07 21.22
N THR A 58 -17.27 -4.84 22.21
CA THR A 58 -17.01 -3.91 23.32
C THR A 58 -16.47 -4.64 24.52
N ILE A 59 -15.27 -4.29 24.97
CA ILE A 59 -14.56 -4.96 26.07
C ILE A 59 -14.15 -3.95 27.15
N SER A 60 -13.93 -4.44 28.38
CA SER A 60 -13.44 -3.64 29.50
C SER A 60 -11.96 -3.96 29.74
N PRO A 61 -11.08 -2.96 29.95
CA PRO A 61 -9.67 -3.20 30.26
C PRO A 61 -9.43 -3.65 31.71
N SER A 62 -10.48 -3.81 32.52
CA SER A 62 -10.39 -4.18 33.93
C SER A 62 -10.05 -5.66 34.11
N ILE A 63 -9.14 -5.97 35.05
CA ILE A 63 -8.79 -7.35 35.41
C ILE A 63 -9.97 -8.16 35.97
N TYR A 64 -10.93 -7.48 36.60
CA TYR A 64 -12.16 -8.12 37.11
C TYR A 64 -13.09 -8.60 35.99
N CYS A 65 -12.88 -8.15 34.75
CA CYS A 65 -13.68 -8.53 33.58
C CYS A 65 -12.87 -9.39 32.59
N LEU A 66 -11.76 -9.97 33.02
CA LEU A 66 -10.84 -10.70 32.14
C LEU A 66 -11.52 -11.90 31.45
N ASP A 67 -12.26 -12.70 32.21
CA ASP A 67 -12.94 -13.89 31.66
C ASP A 67 -14.02 -13.53 30.62
N GLU A 68 -14.81 -12.49 30.90
CA GLU A 68 -15.84 -11.98 29.98
C GLU A 68 -15.21 -11.33 28.74
N THR A 69 -14.07 -10.67 28.91
CA THR A 69 -13.30 -10.05 27.81
C THR A 69 -12.75 -11.12 26.88
N LEU A 70 -12.15 -12.18 27.41
CA LEU A 70 -11.69 -13.33 26.63
C LEU A 70 -12.85 -13.98 25.87
N SER A 71 -13.97 -14.22 26.56
CA SER A 71 -15.18 -14.79 25.94
C SER A 71 -15.70 -13.93 24.79
N THR A 72 -15.69 -12.60 24.94
CA THR A 72 -16.11 -11.65 23.91
C THR A 72 -15.15 -11.62 22.72
N LEU A 73 -13.85 -11.70 22.96
CA LEU A 73 -12.82 -11.73 21.92
C LEU A 73 -12.86 -13.04 21.12
N ASP A 74 -13.02 -14.18 21.79
CA ASP A 74 -13.19 -15.48 21.14
C ASP A 74 -14.43 -15.49 20.25
N TYR A 75 -15.51 -14.89 20.74
CA TYR A 75 -16.74 -14.73 19.98
C TYR A 75 -16.53 -13.90 18.70
N ALA A 76 -15.85 -12.75 18.83
CA ALA A 76 -15.53 -11.88 17.70
C ALA A 76 -14.58 -12.56 16.70
N HIS A 77 -13.60 -13.33 17.20
CA HIS A 77 -12.68 -14.08 16.37
C HIS A 77 -13.40 -15.10 15.49
N ARG A 78 -14.38 -15.84 16.04
CA ARG A 78 -15.20 -16.77 15.26
C ARG A 78 -16.08 -16.03 14.26
N ALA A 79 -16.73 -14.95 14.68
CA ALA A 79 -17.60 -14.15 13.82
C ALA A 79 -16.87 -13.58 12.58
N LYS A 80 -15.59 -13.22 12.72
CA LYS A 80 -14.73 -12.73 11.64
C LYS A 80 -14.64 -13.71 10.45
N ASN A 81 -14.75 -15.01 10.70
CA ASN A 81 -14.61 -16.05 9.69
C ASN A 81 -15.92 -16.34 8.92
N ILE A 82 -17.01 -15.66 9.24
CA ILE A 82 -18.28 -15.80 8.51
C ILE A 82 -18.14 -15.14 7.13
N LYS A 83 -18.49 -15.89 6.08
CA LYS A 83 -18.48 -15.40 4.69
C LYS A 83 -19.88 -14.95 4.28
N ASN A 84 -20.05 -13.65 4.05
CA ASN A 84 -21.25 -13.09 3.41
C ASN A 84 -21.04 -12.96 1.90
N LYS A 85 -22.15 -12.97 1.15
CA LYS A 85 -22.17 -12.70 -0.30
C LYS A 85 -22.96 -11.42 -0.55
N PRO A 86 -22.36 -10.24 -0.32
CA PRO A 86 -23.08 -8.98 -0.44
C PRO A 86 -23.58 -8.78 -1.88
N GLU A 87 -24.89 -8.60 -2.04
CA GLU A 87 -25.52 -8.35 -3.33
C GLU A 87 -26.00 -6.90 -3.39
N MET A 88 -25.82 -6.27 -4.54
CA MET A 88 -26.37 -4.93 -4.76
C MET A 88 -27.86 -5.05 -4.99
N ASN A 89 -28.66 -4.50 -4.07
CA ASN A 89 -30.10 -4.38 -4.24
C ASN A 89 -30.43 -3.32 -5.30
N GLN A 90 -30.17 -3.65 -6.57
CA GLN A 90 -30.65 -2.86 -7.69
C GLN A 90 -32.18 -2.94 -7.68
N LYS A 91 -32.83 -1.88 -7.21
CA LYS A 91 -34.25 -1.66 -7.50
C LYS A 91 -34.35 -1.29 -8.98
N MET A 92 -34.24 -2.28 -9.86
CA MET A 92 -34.68 -2.10 -11.24
C MET A 92 -36.16 -1.67 -11.17
N MET A 93 -36.48 -0.54 -11.78
CA MET A 93 -37.89 -0.14 -11.89
C MET A 93 -38.64 -1.27 -12.58
N LYS A 94 -39.79 -1.68 -12.02
CA LYS A 94 -40.60 -2.75 -12.62
C LYS A 94 -40.88 -2.50 -14.11
N SER A 95 -40.98 -1.23 -14.52
CA SER A 95 -41.13 -0.82 -15.92
C SER A 95 -39.93 -1.17 -16.80
N VAL A 96 -38.71 -1.13 -16.28
CA VAL A 96 -37.48 -1.51 -17.00
C VAL A 96 -37.44 -3.03 -17.14
N MET A 97 -37.64 -3.76 -16.05
CA MET A 97 -37.70 -5.23 -16.08
C MET A 97 -38.81 -5.77 -16.99
N ILE A 98 -40.01 -5.14 -16.99
CA ILE A 98 -41.09 -5.52 -17.90
C ILE A 98 -40.70 -5.23 -19.36
N LYS A 99 -40.05 -4.09 -19.63
CA LYS A 99 -39.58 -3.78 -20.99
C LYS A 99 -38.54 -4.78 -21.47
N ASP A 100 -37.55 -5.12 -20.64
CA ASP A 100 -36.51 -6.08 -20.97
C ASP A 100 -37.11 -7.47 -21.24
N LEU A 101 -38.03 -7.92 -20.39
CA LEU A 101 -38.75 -9.19 -20.59
C LEU A 101 -39.63 -9.17 -21.84
N CYS A 102 -40.31 -8.06 -22.14
CA CYS A 102 -41.09 -7.93 -23.37
C CYS A 102 -40.19 -7.98 -24.61
N PHE A 103 -39.04 -7.32 -24.56
CA PHE A 103 -38.06 -7.33 -25.64
C PHE A 103 -37.50 -8.73 -25.87
N GLU A 104 -37.16 -9.45 -24.80
CA GLU A 104 -36.68 -10.83 -24.84
C GLU A 104 -37.76 -11.79 -25.37
N ILE A 105 -39.03 -11.61 -24.98
CA ILE A 105 -40.15 -12.38 -25.50
C ILE A 105 -40.34 -12.14 -27.01
N ASP A 106 -40.23 -10.90 -27.47
CA ASP A 106 -40.39 -10.59 -28.88
C ASP A 106 -39.22 -11.12 -29.71
N GLY A 107 -37.98 -11.05 -29.20
CA GLY A 107 -36.82 -11.69 -29.81
C GLY A 107 -36.97 -13.19 -29.94
N LEU A 108 -37.35 -13.88 -28.86
CA LEU A 108 -37.59 -15.33 -28.86
C LEU A 108 -38.72 -15.74 -29.81
N LYS A 109 -39.79 -14.96 -29.90
CA LYS A 109 -40.87 -15.21 -30.88
C LYS A 109 -40.38 -15.09 -32.32
N GLN A 110 -39.53 -14.11 -32.60
CA GLN A 110 -38.97 -13.89 -33.93
C GLN A 110 -37.99 -15.02 -34.31
N GLU A 111 -37.14 -15.45 -33.38
CA GLU A 111 -36.25 -16.61 -33.58
C GLU A 111 -37.05 -17.89 -33.86
N LEU A 112 -38.14 -18.10 -33.13
CA LEU A 112 -39.01 -19.27 -33.31
C LEU A 112 -39.71 -19.23 -34.68
N LEU A 113 -40.13 -18.06 -35.15
CA LEU A 113 -40.71 -17.87 -36.49
C LEU A 113 -39.66 -18.14 -37.58
N ALA A 114 -38.45 -17.58 -37.46
CA ALA A 114 -37.36 -17.79 -38.41
C ALA A 114 -36.92 -19.27 -38.47
N ALA A 115 -36.82 -19.95 -37.33
CA ALA A 115 -36.53 -21.37 -37.25
C ALA A 115 -37.64 -22.23 -37.91
N ARG A 116 -38.90 -21.77 -37.86
CA ARG A 116 -40.05 -22.46 -38.44
C ARG A 116 -40.14 -22.28 -39.96
N GLU A 117 -39.72 -21.14 -40.49
CA GLU A 117 -39.75 -20.83 -41.93
C GLU A 117 -38.56 -21.36 -42.73
N LYS A 118 -37.53 -21.91 -42.08
CA LYS A 118 -36.36 -22.57 -42.71
C LYS A 118 -35.64 -21.74 -43.79
N ASN A 119 -35.77 -20.42 -43.76
CA ASN A 119 -35.00 -19.51 -44.60
C ASN A 119 -33.99 -18.77 -43.71
N GLY A 120 -32.78 -18.55 -44.24
CA GLY A 120 -31.64 -18.01 -43.51
C GLY A 120 -31.96 -16.76 -42.68
N VAL A 121 -31.16 -16.55 -41.63
CA VAL A 121 -31.27 -15.52 -40.59
C VAL A 121 -31.90 -14.23 -41.13
N PHE A 122 -33.17 -13.99 -40.77
CA PHE A 122 -33.88 -12.77 -41.10
C PHE A 122 -33.61 -11.73 -40.00
N ILE A 123 -32.86 -10.67 -40.34
CA ILE A 123 -32.63 -9.52 -39.45
C ILE A 123 -33.61 -8.41 -39.88
N PRO A 124 -34.52 -7.94 -39.00
CA PRO A 124 -35.40 -6.83 -39.29
C PRO A 124 -34.62 -5.57 -39.71
N ARG A 125 -35.15 -4.80 -40.68
CA ARG A 125 -34.42 -3.65 -41.26
C ARG A 125 -34.05 -2.59 -40.23
N ASP A 126 -34.88 -2.37 -39.22
CA ASP A 126 -34.59 -1.44 -38.13
C ASP A 126 -33.41 -1.90 -37.26
N HIS A 127 -33.31 -3.22 -37.00
CA HIS A 127 -32.20 -3.82 -36.26
C HIS A 127 -30.90 -3.77 -37.07
N TYR A 128 -30.98 -3.99 -38.39
CA TYR A 128 -29.82 -3.87 -39.27
C TYR A 128 -29.25 -2.44 -39.30
N LEU A 129 -30.12 -1.43 -39.39
CA LEU A 129 -29.71 -0.02 -39.38
C LEU A 129 -29.08 0.37 -38.04
N GLN A 130 -29.66 -0.08 -36.92
CA GLN A 130 -29.11 0.17 -35.59
C GLN A 130 -27.72 -0.49 -35.42
N GLU A 131 -27.56 -1.75 -35.85
CA GLU A 131 -26.26 -2.41 -35.82
C GLU A 131 -25.21 -1.72 -36.72
N GLU A 132 -25.63 -1.17 -37.86
CA GLU A 132 -24.75 -0.42 -38.76
C GLU A 132 -24.29 0.91 -38.13
N GLU A 133 -25.19 1.63 -37.46
CA GLU A 133 -24.87 2.84 -36.69
C GLU A 133 -23.94 2.54 -35.50
N GLU A 134 -24.23 1.48 -34.74
CA GLU A 134 -23.39 1.04 -33.61
C GLU A 134 -22.00 0.60 -34.08
N LYS A 135 -21.92 -0.12 -35.20
CA LYS A 135 -20.65 -0.52 -35.81
C LYS A 135 -19.83 0.68 -36.27
N LYS A 136 -20.48 1.70 -36.85
CA LYS A 136 -19.82 2.94 -37.26
C LYS A 136 -19.29 3.72 -36.06
N ALA A 137 -20.11 3.89 -35.01
CA ALA A 137 -19.69 4.54 -33.78
C ALA A 137 -18.55 3.79 -33.09
N MET A 138 -18.56 2.46 -33.13
CA MET A 138 -17.49 1.63 -32.60
C MET A 138 -16.20 1.77 -33.41
N ALA A 139 -16.28 1.86 -34.74
CA ALA A 139 -15.12 2.10 -35.60
C ALA A 139 -14.46 3.46 -35.30
N GLU A 140 -15.25 4.52 -35.16
CA GLU A 140 -14.75 5.86 -34.79
C GLU A 140 -14.08 5.84 -33.40
N LYS A 141 -14.63 5.07 -32.45
CA LYS A 141 -14.04 4.91 -31.13
C LYS A 141 -12.71 4.16 -31.17
N ILE A 142 -12.60 3.12 -31.99
CA ILE A 142 -11.36 2.36 -32.19
C ILE A 142 -10.28 3.28 -32.77
N GLU A 143 -10.61 4.06 -33.81
CA GLU A 143 -9.69 5.02 -34.43
C GLU A 143 -9.17 6.05 -33.42
N HIS A 144 -10.05 6.62 -32.58
CA HIS A 144 -9.64 7.53 -31.51
C HIS A 144 -8.71 6.85 -30.48
N MET A 145 -9.04 5.62 -30.08
CA MET A 145 -8.21 4.86 -29.13
C MET A 145 -6.82 4.53 -29.71
N GLU A 146 -6.74 4.23 -31.01
CA GLU A 146 -5.47 3.99 -31.69
C GLU A 146 -4.57 5.24 -31.69
N LEU A 147 -5.15 6.41 -31.97
CA LEU A 147 -4.44 7.69 -31.91
C LEU A 147 -3.95 8.03 -30.50
N GLU A 148 -4.78 7.80 -29.47
CA GLU A 148 -4.37 8.00 -28.07
C GLU A 148 -3.23 7.05 -27.68
N CYS A 149 -3.32 5.78 -28.07
CA CYS A 149 -2.26 4.80 -27.85
C CYS A 149 -0.95 5.27 -28.47
N GLU A 150 -0.95 5.73 -29.73
CA GLU A 150 0.26 6.21 -30.41
C GLU A 150 0.86 7.42 -29.69
N SER A 151 0.03 8.37 -29.24
CA SER A 151 0.48 9.53 -28.46
C SER A 151 1.13 9.10 -27.13
N LYS A 152 0.53 8.14 -26.43
CA LYS A 152 1.06 7.60 -25.17
C LYS A 152 2.37 6.85 -25.37
N TYR A 153 2.51 6.08 -26.44
CA TYR A 153 3.77 5.42 -26.78
C TYR A 153 4.89 6.43 -27.00
N LYS A 154 4.63 7.54 -27.71
CA LYS A 154 5.60 8.62 -27.90
C LYS A 154 6.04 9.25 -26.57
N GLN A 155 5.09 9.55 -25.67
CA GLN A 155 5.41 10.08 -24.33
C GLN A 155 6.27 9.13 -23.51
N ILE A 156 6.01 7.82 -23.58
CA ILE A 156 6.79 6.80 -22.87
C ILE A 156 8.23 6.76 -23.41
N MET A 157 8.41 6.81 -24.72
CA MET A 157 9.74 6.81 -25.33
C MET A 157 10.56 8.04 -24.92
N GLU A 158 9.96 9.24 -24.96
CA GLU A 158 10.62 10.48 -24.52
C GLU A 158 11.04 10.43 -23.05
N LEU A 159 10.16 9.94 -22.17
CA LEU A 159 10.48 9.77 -20.75
C LEU A 159 11.60 8.75 -20.52
N GLN A 160 11.64 7.68 -21.32
CA GLN A 160 12.66 6.66 -21.22
C GLN A 160 14.05 7.18 -21.67
N GLU A 161 14.10 8.02 -22.71
CA GLU A 161 15.33 8.72 -23.11
C GLU A 161 15.83 9.68 -22.03
N LEU A 162 14.94 10.49 -21.46
CA LEU A 162 15.27 11.41 -20.36
C LEU A 162 15.82 10.66 -19.14
N TYR A 163 15.17 9.56 -18.76
CA TYR A 163 15.61 8.72 -17.64
C TYR A 163 17.02 8.16 -17.86
N ASN A 164 17.29 7.64 -19.07
CA ASN A 164 18.62 7.11 -19.41
C ASN A 164 19.70 8.21 -19.38
N SER A 165 19.39 9.41 -19.87
CA SER A 165 20.30 10.56 -19.81
C SER A 165 20.62 10.95 -18.37
N GLN A 166 19.60 10.99 -17.50
CA GLN A 166 19.76 11.30 -16.09
C GLN A 166 20.56 10.23 -15.33
N LEU A 167 20.37 8.96 -15.66
CA LEU A 167 21.15 7.86 -15.10
C LEU A 167 22.64 8.03 -15.44
N GLN A 168 22.96 8.30 -16.71
CA GLN A 168 24.34 8.53 -17.16
C GLN A 168 24.97 9.77 -16.52
N MET A 169 24.19 10.83 -16.31
CA MET A 169 24.69 12.02 -15.60
C MET A 169 25.00 11.72 -14.14
N THR A 170 24.15 10.92 -13.49
CA THR A 170 24.33 10.51 -12.09
C THR A 170 25.57 9.65 -11.91
N THR A 171 25.82 8.69 -12.81
CA THR A 171 27.05 7.88 -12.77
C THR A 171 28.29 8.74 -12.98
N ASN A 172 28.27 9.66 -13.95
CA ASN A 172 29.40 10.56 -14.19
C ASN A 172 29.68 11.50 -13.00
N LEU A 173 28.64 11.96 -12.30
CA LEU A 173 28.80 12.76 -11.09
C LEU A 173 29.33 11.93 -9.92
N SER A 174 28.88 10.69 -9.78
CA SER A 174 29.40 9.75 -8.77
C SER A 174 30.90 9.49 -8.97
N ASP A 175 31.33 9.20 -10.20
CA ASP A 175 32.75 8.97 -10.53
C ASP A 175 33.62 10.21 -10.27
N LYS A 176 33.05 11.41 -10.53
CA LYS A 176 33.75 12.67 -10.23
C LYS A 176 33.86 12.89 -8.74
N LEU A 177 32.80 12.61 -7.97
CA LEU A 177 32.79 12.74 -6.52
C LEU A 177 33.86 11.84 -5.89
N GLU A 178 33.90 10.57 -6.27
CA GLU A 178 34.89 9.60 -5.78
C GLU A 178 36.32 10.06 -6.07
N LYS A 179 36.59 10.56 -7.29
CA LYS A 179 37.90 11.11 -7.65
C LYS A 179 38.26 12.36 -6.87
N THR A 180 37.29 13.20 -6.53
CA THR A 180 37.55 14.40 -5.71
C THR A 180 37.78 14.04 -4.24
N GLU A 181 37.08 13.05 -3.71
CA GLU A 181 37.28 12.53 -2.35
C GLU A 181 38.67 11.92 -2.20
N GLN A 182 39.11 11.08 -3.15
CA GLN A 182 40.47 10.52 -3.16
C GLN A 182 41.55 11.61 -3.18
N LYS A 183 41.40 12.62 -4.04
CA LYS A 183 42.34 13.75 -4.10
C LYS A 183 42.36 14.58 -2.82
N LEU A 184 41.20 14.73 -2.17
CA LEU A 184 41.11 15.43 -0.90
C LEU A 184 41.86 14.67 0.19
N GLU A 185 41.66 13.35 0.28
CA GLU A 185 42.36 12.48 1.23
C GLU A 185 43.89 12.50 1.01
N GLU A 186 44.36 12.45 -0.24
CA GLU A 186 45.78 12.59 -0.57
C GLU A 186 46.37 13.94 -0.13
N ALA A 187 45.61 15.02 -0.33
CA ALA A 187 46.02 16.38 0.06
C ALA A 187 46.03 16.55 1.58
N GLU A 188 45.06 15.99 2.30
CA GLU A 188 44.99 15.99 3.76
C GLU A 188 46.18 15.24 4.38
N ASN A 189 46.50 14.05 3.85
CA ASN A 189 47.66 13.27 4.28
C ASN A 189 48.97 14.05 4.03
N SER A 190 49.11 14.66 2.85
CA SER A 190 50.29 15.46 2.51
C SER A 190 50.43 16.70 3.39
N LEU A 191 49.30 17.33 3.77
CA LEU A 191 49.29 18.48 4.67
C LEU A 191 49.73 18.05 6.09
N SER A 192 49.20 16.94 6.60
CA SER A 192 49.61 16.36 7.89
C SER A 192 51.12 16.08 7.94
N ASP A 193 51.67 15.44 6.90
CA ASP A 193 53.10 15.17 6.80
C ASP A 193 53.95 16.46 6.79
N LEU A 194 53.46 17.50 6.10
CA LEU A 194 54.15 18.77 6.02
C LEU A 194 54.09 19.54 7.35
N GLU A 195 52.96 19.50 8.04
CA GLU A 195 52.79 20.06 9.39
C GLU A 195 53.74 19.40 10.40
N GLU A 196 53.88 18.06 10.35
CA GLU A 196 54.81 17.34 11.21
C GLU A 196 56.27 17.73 10.93
N LYS A 197 56.67 17.77 9.66
CA LYS A 197 58.02 18.22 9.26
C LYS A 197 58.29 19.65 9.68
N HIS A 198 57.31 20.54 9.52
CA HIS A 198 57.42 21.93 9.94
C HIS A 198 57.57 22.05 11.46
N MET A 199 56.86 21.24 12.24
CA MET A 199 56.99 21.18 13.69
C MET A 199 58.39 20.72 14.11
N GLN A 200 58.91 19.65 13.50
CA GLN A 200 60.27 19.13 13.76
C GLN A 200 61.36 20.14 13.40
N ALA A 201 61.24 20.81 12.24
CA ALA A 201 62.17 21.85 11.82
C ALA A 201 62.19 23.02 12.82
N ASN A 202 61.02 23.48 13.26
CA ASN A 202 60.91 24.54 14.27
C ASN A 202 61.50 24.15 15.63
N ALA A 203 61.31 22.90 16.07
CA ALA A 203 61.96 22.40 17.29
C ALA A 203 63.49 22.44 17.15
N THR A 204 64.01 21.97 16.01
CA THR A 204 65.45 21.96 15.72
C THR A 204 66.04 23.38 15.67
N ILE A 205 65.30 24.35 15.10
CA ILE A 205 65.70 25.76 15.08
C ILE A 205 65.81 26.29 16.51
N LYS A 206 64.80 26.06 17.35
CA LYS A 206 64.81 26.49 18.76
C LYS A 206 65.99 25.88 19.54
N GLU A 207 66.30 24.60 19.32
CA GLU A 207 67.46 23.95 19.93
C GLU A 207 68.78 24.60 19.51
N LYS A 208 68.93 24.88 18.21
CA LYS A 208 70.12 25.56 17.67
C LYS A 208 70.26 26.99 18.21
N GLU A 209 69.17 27.76 18.27
CA GLU A 209 69.16 29.11 18.86
C GLU A 209 69.56 29.09 20.33
N PHE A 210 69.10 28.10 21.09
CA PHE A 210 69.48 27.91 22.49
C PHE A 210 70.97 27.59 22.65
N LEU A 211 71.51 26.70 21.82
CA LEU A 211 72.94 26.36 21.81
C LEU A 211 73.81 27.57 21.46
N ILE A 212 73.44 28.32 20.42
CA ILE A 212 74.13 29.55 20.01
C ILE A 212 74.14 30.56 21.16
N SER A 213 73.00 30.77 21.83
CA SER A 213 72.89 31.68 22.97
C SER A 213 73.79 31.27 24.14
N ASN A 214 73.88 29.96 24.45
CA ASN A 214 74.78 29.46 25.48
C ASN A 214 76.25 29.61 25.12
N LEU A 215 76.63 29.35 23.86
CA LEU A 215 77.99 29.53 23.37
C LEU A 215 78.42 30.99 23.47
N LEU A 216 77.59 31.93 22.98
CA LEU A 216 77.81 33.37 23.11
C LEU A 216 78.00 33.79 24.57
N ARG A 217 77.18 33.28 25.49
CA ARG A 217 77.32 33.55 26.92
C ARG A 217 78.64 33.02 27.48
N SER A 218 79.05 31.82 27.07
CA SER A 218 80.32 31.22 27.51
C SER A 218 81.53 31.97 26.96
N GLU A 219 81.47 32.40 25.70
CA GLU A 219 82.52 33.19 25.05
C GLU A 219 82.67 34.56 25.71
N ASN A 220 81.56 35.27 25.94
CA ASN A 220 81.57 36.54 26.66
C ASN A 220 82.16 36.40 28.08
N ALA A 221 81.79 35.34 28.82
CA ALA A 221 82.34 35.09 30.15
C ALA A 221 83.85 34.75 30.14
N LEU A 222 84.34 34.07 29.10
CA LEU A 222 85.77 33.82 28.93
C LEU A 222 86.53 35.11 28.58
N VAL A 223 85.95 35.95 27.73
CA VAL A 223 86.52 37.28 27.38
C VAL A 223 86.58 38.19 28.60
N GLU A 224 85.51 38.27 29.41
CA GLU A 224 85.50 39.03 30.66
C GLU A 224 86.60 38.56 31.62
N ARG A 225 86.74 37.25 31.83
CA ARG A 225 87.80 36.69 32.68
C ARG A 225 89.22 36.93 32.14
N ALA A 226 89.38 36.95 30.82
CA ALA A 226 90.66 37.27 30.20
C ALA A 226 91.03 38.75 30.40
N LEU A 227 90.03 39.65 30.40
CA LEU A 227 90.20 41.08 30.68
C LEU A 227 90.44 41.37 32.16
N GLU A 228 89.91 40.57 33.10
CA GLU A 228 90.15 40.72 34.54
C GLU A 228 91.54 40.24 35.02
N ASN A 229 92.26 39.44 34.21
CA ASN A 229 93.58 38.90 34.53
C ASN A 229 94.75 39.64 33.83
N LEU A 230 94.47 40.83 33.27
CA LEU A 230 95.41 41.76 32.65
C LEU A 230 95.51 43.04 33.49
#